data_AF-A0A7K1YV08-F1
#
_entry.id   AF-A0A7K1YV08-F1
#
_cell.length_a   1.000
_cell.length_b   1.000
_cell.length_c   1.000
_cell.angle_alpha   90.00
_cell.angle_beta   90.00
_cell.angle_gamma   90.00
#
_symmetry.space_group_name_H-M   'P 1'
#
loop_
_entity.id
_entity.type
_entity.pdbx_description
1 polymer ?
#
loop_
_entity_poly.entity_id
_entity_poly.type
_entity_poly.pdbx_seq_one_letter_code
_entity_poly.pdbx_strand_id
1 'polypeptide(L)' 'MGPVTMDGTAMDVEQALELVQQARAIGAERGINATVAVHDDAGHPLVVVRGKRWHGPYMAMGKARLAAAFAKP' A
#
# COMPACT_ATOMS: atom_id res chain seq x y z
N MET A 1 -1.66 -15.44 24.76
CA MET A 1 -1.67 -14.86 23.41
C MET A 1 -2.66 -15.65 22.59
N GLY A 2 -3.87 -15.12 22.41
CA GLY A 2 -4.88 -15.75 21.56
C GLY A 2 -4.52 -15.59 20.08
N PRO A 3 -5.08 -16.42 19.19
CA PRO A 3 -4.89 -16.25 17.75
C PRO A 3 -5.51 -14.91 17.33
N VAL A 4 -4.73 -14.06 16.67
CA VAL A 4 -5.28 -12.90 15.95
C VAL A 4 -6.00 -13.48 14.75
N THR A 5 -7.31 -13.71 14.88
CA THR A 5 -8.18 -13.88 13.73
C THR A 5 -8.14 -12.57 12.96
N MET A 6 -7.45 -12.55 11.82
CA MET A 6 -7.72 -11.56 10.79
C MET A 6 -9.12 -11.89 10.26
N ASP A 7 -10.14 -11.34 10.92
CA ASP A 7 -11.49 -11.31 10.36
C ASP A 7 -11.36 -10.72 8.96
N GLY A 8 -11.99 -11.37 7.97
CA GLY A 8 -11.98 -11.01 6.55
C GLY A 8 -12.67 -9.67 6.30
N THR A 9 -12.15 -8.63 6.92
CA THR A 9 -12.62 -7.25 6.89
C THR A 9 -11.83 -6.59 5.78
N ALA A 10 -12.55 -6.09 4.77
CA ALA A 10 -11.96 -5.37 3.65
C ALA A 10 -11.02 -4.26 4.15
N MET A 11 -9.87 -4.09 3.49
CA MET A 11 -8.89 -3.05 3.80
C MET A 11 -9.58 -1.68 3.92
N ASP A 12 -9.41 -1.02 5.06
CA ASP A 12 -9.90 0.35 5.26
C ASP A 12 -8.78 1.40 5.15
N VAL A 13 -9.18 2.67 5.22
CA VAL A 13 -8.27 3.81 5.07
C VAL A 13 -7.27 3.91 6.23
N GLU A 14 -7.68 3.60 7.46
CA GLU A 14 -6.81 3.71 8.63
C GLU A 14 -5.72 2.64 8.59
N GLN A 15 -6.08 1.39 8.27
CA GLN A 15 -5.14 0.30 8.02
C GLN A 15 -4.19 0.64 6.86
N ALA A 16 -4.71 1.22 5.77
CA ALA A 16 -3.88 1.65 4.64
C ALA A 16 -2.87 2.76 5.05
N LEU A 17 -3.28 3.68 5.93
CA LEU A 17 -2.39 4.71 6.47
C LEU A 17 -1.28 4.09 7.33
N GLU A 18 -1.59 3.12 8.19
CA GLU A 18 -0.59 2.40 8.98
C GLU A 18 0.46 1.71 8.12
N LEU A 19 0.03 0.99 7.07
CA LEU A 19 0.94 0.32 6.12
C LEU A 19 1.87 1.32 5.42
N VAL A 20 1.33 2.47 5.01
CA VAL A 20 2.11 3.52 4.37
C VAL A 20 3.11 4.15 5.33
N GLN A 21 2.77 4.34 6.60
CA GLN A 21 3.71 4.83 7.61
C GLN A 21 4.85 3.85 7.85
N GLN A 22 4.56 2.55 7.92
CA GLN A 22 5.59 1.51 8.02
C GLN A 22 6.50 1.51 6.79
N ALA A 23 5.93 1.56 5.58
CA ALA A 23 6.70 1.62 4.35
C ALA A 23 7.61 2.87 4.29
N ARG A 24 7.12 4.01 4.79
CA ARG A 24 7.90 5.25 4.91
C ARG A 24 9.05 5.11 5.91
N ALA A 25 8.82 4.49 7.06
CA ALA A 25 9.87 4.23 8.05
C ALA A 25 10.98 3.35 7.47
N ILE A 26 10.62 2.22 6.82
CA ILE A 26 11.57 1.33 6.14
C ILE A 26 12.34 2.08 5.05
N GLY A 27 11.64 2.91 4.26
CA GLY A 27 12.27 3.74 3.23
C GLY A 27 13.30 4.71 3.81
N ALA A 28 12.99 5.36 4.92
CA ALA A 28 13.90 6.28 5.61
C ALA A 28 15.14 5.56 6.16
N GLU A 29 14.95 4.42 6.84
CA GLU A 29 16.04 3.61 7.39
C GLU A 29 17.01 3.11 6.30
N ARG A 30 16.49 2.80 5.11
CA ARG A 30 17.27 2.24 4.00
C ARG A 30 17.73 3.26 2.98
N GLY A 31 17.43 4.55 3.17
CA GLY A 31 17.72 5.61 2.21
C GLY A 31 16.98 5.46 0.87
N ILE A 32 15.84 4.76 0.86
CA ILE A 32 15.03 4.51 -0.33
C ILE A 32 13.93 5.56 -0.44
N ASN A 33 13.86 6.24 -1.59
CA ASN A 33 12.76 7.12 -1.91
C ASN A 33 11.73 6.39 -2.80
N ALA A 34 10.68 5.87 -2.18
CA ALA A 34 9.62 5.14 -2.86
C ALA A 34 8.33 5.97 -2.97
N THR A 35 7.55 5.68 -4.01
CA THR A 35 6.11 5.99 -4.02
C THR A 35 5.37 4.73 -3.61
N VAL A 36 4.42 4.85 -2.68
CA VAL A 36 3.62 3.74 -2.15
C VAL A 36 2.16 4.00 -2.50
N ALA A 37 1.46 2.97 -2.95
CA ALA A 37 0.02 3.00 -3.20
C ALA A 37 -0.62 1.77 -2.55
N VAL A 38 -1.71 1.98 -1.82
CA VAL A 38 -2.53 0.92 -1.23
C VAL A 38 -3.89 0.96 -1.90
N HIS A 39 -4.38 -0.20 -2.32
CA HIS A 39 -5.70 -0.37 -2.94
C HIS A 39 -6.48 -1.38 -2.11
N ASP A 40 -7.82 -1.28 -2.16
CA ASP A 40 -8.68 -2.35 -1.66
C ASP A 40 -8.65 -3.57 -2.59
N ASP A 41 -9.33 -4.65 -2.20
CA ASP A 41 -9.40 -5.89 -2.99
C ASP A 41 -10.13 -5.71 -4.33
N ALA A 42 -10.95 -4.67 -4.46
CA ALA A 42 -11.59 -4.30 -5.72
C ALA A 42 -10.67 -3.45 -6.63
N GLY A 43 -9.49 -3.06 -6.14
CA GLY A 43 -8.51 -2.24 -6.85
C GLY A 43 -8.79 -0.74 -6.80
N HIS A 44 -9.65 -0.26 -5.90
CA HIS A 44 -9.83 1.16 -5.67
C HIS A 44 -8.68 1.72 -4.83
N PRO A 45 -8.11 2.88 -5.20
CA PRO A 45 -7.05 3.49 -4.42
C PRO A 45 -7.59 4.00 -3.08
N LEU A 46 -6.96 3.57 -1.98
CA LEU A 46 -7.25 4.08 -0.63
C LEU A 46 -6.27 5.19 -0.26
N VAL A 47 -4.97 4.92 -0.39
CA VAL A 47 -3.90 5.86 -0.03
C VAL A 47 -2.78 5.83 -1.06
N VAL A 48 -2.25 7.01 -1.39
CA VAL A 48 -1.04 7.15 -2.21
C VAL A 48 -0.10 8.15 -1.57
N VAL A 49 1.13 7.73 -1.30
CA VAL A 49 2.21 8.62 -0.84
C VAL A 49 3.27 8.72 -1.91
N ARG A 50 3.41 9.93 -2.44
CA ARG A 50 4.33 10.24 -3.52
C ARG A 50 5.77 10.39 -3.01
N GLY A 51 6.69 9.68 -3.66
CA GLY A 51 8.12 9.95 -3.61
C GLY A 51 8.54 11.11 -4.53
N LYS A 52 9.84 11.39 -4.64
CA LYS A 52 10.40 12.55 -5.34
C LYS A 52 10.07 12.58 -6.84
N ARG A 53 9.98 11.43 -7.50
CA ARG A 53 9.79 11.33 -8.97
C ARG A 53 8.32 11.53 -9.38
N TRP A 54 8.09 12.24 -10.49
CA TRP A 54 6.76 12.61 -10.97
C TRP A 54 5.92 11.39 -11.44
N HIS A 55 6.55 10.39 -12.07
CA HIS A 55 5.86 9.21 -12.59
C HIS A 55 5.59 8.12 -11.53
N GLY A 56 6.05 8.32 -10.30
CA GLY A 56 5.94 7.34 -9.21
C GLY A 56 4.49 6.94 -8.89
N PRO A 57 3.55 7.88 -8.71
CA PRO A 57 2.15 7.55 -8.43
C PRO A 57 1.50 6.67 -9.50
N TYR A 58 1.68 7.02 -10.78
CA TYR A 58 1.17 6.24 -11.91
C TYR A 58 1.65 4.77 -11.84
N MET A 59 2.95 4.57 -11.64
CA MET A 59 3.54 3.22 -11.60
C MET A 59 3.08 2.42 -10.37
N ALA A 60 3.01 3.04 -9.21
CA ALA A 60 2.63 2.36 -7.96
C ALA A 60 1.15 1.97 -7.97
N MET A 61 0.26 2.87 -8.38
CA MET A 61 -1.17 2.57 -8.48
C MET A 61 -1.46 1.49 -9.52
N GLY A 62 -0.79 1.54 -10.69
CA GLY A 62 -0.94 0.49 -11.70
C GLY A 62 -0.57 -0.89 -11.18
N LYS A 63 0.53 -1.00 -10.42
CA LYS A 63 0.94 -2.27 -9.78
C LYS A 63 -0.06 -2.73 -8.73
N ALA A 64 -0.47 -1.86 -7.80
CA ALA A 64 -1.42 -2.20 -6.75
C ALA A 64 -2.76 -2.69 -7.33
N ARG A 65 -3.26 -2.01 -8.37
CA ARG A 65 -4.49 -2.42 -9.07
C ARG A 65 -4.36 -3.79 -9.72
N LEU A 66 -3.24 -4.07 -10.38
CA LEU A 66 -3.00 -5.37 -11.01
C LEU A 66 -2.86 -6.48 -9.95
N ALA A 67 -2.19 -6.20 -8.84
CA ALA A 67 -2.05 -7.14 -7.74
C ALA A 67 -3.43 -7.52 -7.15
N ALA A 68 -4.30 -6.52 -6.92
CA ALA A 68 -5.68 -6.74 -6.47
C ALA A 68 -6.49 -7.56 -7.49
N ALA A 69 -6.44 -7.17 -8.77
CA ALA A 69 -7.23 -7.83 -9.82
C ALA A 69 -6.87 -9.30 -10.05
N PHE A 70 -5.60 -9.68 -9.86
CA PHE A 70 -5.11 -11.03 -10.10
C PHE A 70 -4.86 -11.84 -8.83
N ALA A 71 -5.05 -11.24 -7.65
CA ALA A 71 -4.67 -11.81 -6.35
C ALA A 71 -3.21 -12.35 -6.37
N LYS A 72 -2.30 -11.60 -6.99
CA LYS A 72 -0.89 -11.96 -7.14
C LYS A 72 0.00 -10.89 -6.50
N PRO A 73 1.10 -11.30 -5.82
CA PRO A 73 2.09 -10.38 -5.31
C PRO A 73 2.85 -9.65 -6.44
#